data_AF-A0A3D3DU42-F1
#
_entry.id   AF-A0A3D3DU42-F1
#
_cell.length_a   1.000
_cell.length_b   1.000
_cell.length_c   1.000
_cell.angle_alpha   90.00
_cell.angle_beta   90.00
_cell.angle_gamma   90.00
#
_symmetry.space_group_name_H-M   'P 1'
#
loop_
_entity.id
_entity.type
_entity.pdbx_description
1 polymer ?
#
loop_
_entity_poly.entity_id
_entity_poly.type
_entity_poly.pdbx_seq_one_letter_code
_entity_poly.pdbx_strand_id
1 'polypeptide(L)'
;SRCYLTYGAVNGAATSALSWLLHRAAQEEKADDTGLAGHLANHFKTLSDKDLGDTLQALVKTSDGVIGMQRLPEPMGTVRKEGQAKPRRLKARQPSRHVSRSWQMGSFSSLSTGHDSTLPDHDRQVQRGPMEGGQDFFSFPRGARAGTCLHRIFELIDFREASATGHDETVGQVLGEYGFEDYWRPVITRMLQQVLDVPLNDQGLRLASLARRDRVDEMAFCYPANDLDGLRWRDALSRHAKGLHPAIDTTLDGNSFDALTGFMRGFIDLVFVHDGKFFLADYKSNYLGPDFSDYTCKALETAMRQSAYTLQYLIYSVALHRWLGTRLSDYRYEQHFGGVFYLFLRGMHPAHPHSGVFFDRPQHLLIEDLDALMGGRA
;
A
#
# COMPACT_ATOMS: atom_id res chain seq x y z
N SER A 1 -20.34 11.81 -26.06
CA SER A 1 -19.49 10.65 -25.72
C SER A 1 -20.37 9.45 -25.42
N ARG A 2 -20.06 8.25 -25.92
CA ARG A 2 -20.83 7.02 -25.66
C ARG A 2 -20.01 6.09 -24.78
N CYS A 3 -20.59 5.58 -23.71
CA CYS A 3 -19.97 4.55 -22.87
C CYS A 3 -20.52 3.18 -23.28
N TYR A 4 -19.64 2.21 -23.46
CA TYR A 4 -20.01 0.85 -23.84
C TYR A 4 -19.67 -0.09 -22.69
N LEU A 5 -20.65 -0.89 -22.26
CA LEU A 5 -20.50 -1.88 -21.21
C LEU A 5 -20.98 -3.24 -21.75
N THR A 6 -20.16 -4.28 -21.57
CA THR A 6 -20.52 -5.65 -21.93
C THR A 6 -20.95 -6.40 -20.67
N TYR A 7 -22.10 -7.06 -20.69
CA TYR A 7 -22.63 -7.78 -19.53
C TYR A 7 -23.32 -9.08 -19.95
N GLY A 8 -23.21 -10.11 -19.11
CA GLY A 8 -23.77 -11.45 -19.33
C GLY A 8 -23.17 -12.47 -18.35
N ALA A 9 -23.42 -13.76 -18.60
CA ALA A 9 -22.87 -14.88 -17.82
C ALA A 9 -21.37 -15.09 -18.08
N VAL A 10 -20.54 -14.14 -17.67
CA VAL A 10 -19.08 -14.19 -17.77
C VAL A 10 -18.44 -14.49 -16.42
N ASN A 11 -17.19 -14.97 -16.42
CA ASN A 11 -16.46 -15.25 -15.20
C ASN A 11 -16.40 -14.02 -14.27
N GLY A 12 -16.80 -14.20 -13.01
CA GLY A 12 -16.83 -13.13 -12.01
C GLY A 12 -18.06 -12.21 -12.08
N ALA A 13 -18.99 -12.40 -13.02
CA ALA A 13 -20.20 -11.59 -13.11
C ALA A 13 -21.05 -11.65 -11.83
N ALA A 14 -21.12 -12.84 -11.19
CA ALA A 14 -21.96 -13.11 -10.03
C ALA A 14 -21.66 -12.23 -8.79
N THR A 15 -20.46 -11.63 -8.71
CA THR A 15 -20.04 -10.74 -7.60
C THR A 15 -19.71 -9.33 -8.07
N SER A 16 -20.04 -8.99 -9.33
CA SER A 16 -19.76 -7.66 -9.89
C SER A 16 -20.72 -6.59 -9.37
N ALA A 17 -20.28 -5.34 -9.35
CA ALA A 17 -21.10 -4.19 -8.97
C ALA A 17 -22.37 -4.06 -9.84
N LEU A 18 -22.30 -4.43 -11.12
CA LEU A 18 -23.47 -4.37 -12.00
C LEU A 18 -24.51 -5.44 -11.61
N SER A 19 -24.07 -6.64 -11.24
CA SER A 19 -24.97 -7.67 -10.73
C SER A 19 -25.63 -7.26 -9.41
N TRP A 20 -24.90 -6.55 -8.55
CA TRP A 20 -25.48 -5.97 -7.34
C TRP A 20 -26.60 -4.97 -7.65
N LEU A 21 -26.41 -4.11 -8.64
CA LEU A 21 -27.41 -3.13 -9.04
C LEU A 21 -28.65 -3.75 -9.70
N LEU A 22 -28.44 -4.76 -10.53
CA LEU A 22 -29.50 -5.31 -11.40
C LEU A 22 -30.24 -6.50 -10.79
N HIS A 23 -29.58 -7.29 -9.94
CA HIS A 23 -30.08 -8.60 -9.51
C HIS A 23 -30.07 -8.79 -7.99
N ARG A 24 -29.90 -7.72 -7.19
CA ARG A 24 -30.12 -7.84 -5.75
C ARG A 24 -31.60 -8.18 -5.48
N ALA A 25 -31.85 -9.13 -4.58
CA ALA A 25 -33.20 -9.45 -4.15
C ALA A 25 -33.80 -8.28 -3.37
N ALA A 26 -35.06 -7.92 -3.66
CA ALA A 26 -35.74 -6.78 -3.03
C ALA A 26 -36.30 -7.07 -1.62
N GLN A 27 -36.18 -8.29 -1.11
CA GLN A 27 -36.64 -8.67 0.23
C GLN A 27 -35.46 -9.03 1.13
N GLU A 28 -35.08 -8.08 1.97
CA GLU A 28 -34.14 -8.24 3.09
C GLU A 28 -34.89 -8.80 4.32
N GLU A 29 -35.07 -10.12 4.41
CA GLU A 29 -35.48 -10.74 5.68
C GLU A 29 -34.77 -12.08 5.90
N LYS A 30 -33.55 -11.98 6.46
CA LYS A 30 -32.89 -12.85 7.46
C LYS A 30 -31.40 -12.96 7.19
N ALA A 31 -30.62 -12.65 8.21
CA ALA A 31 -29.19 -12.87 8.27
C ALA A 31 -28.93 -14.38 8.36
N ASP A 32 -28.32 -14.92 7.31
CA ASP A 32 -27.68 -16.23 7.33
C ASP A 32 -26.17 -16.04 7.07
N ASP A 33 -25.36 -17.02 7.46
CA ASP A 33 -23.89 -16.94 7.59
C ASP A 33 -23.14 -16.56 6.29
N THR A 34 -23.81 -16.64 5.14
CA THR A 34 -23.28 -16.22 3.84
C THR A 34 -23.58 -14.74 3.59
N GLY A 35 -22.66 -13.85 3.96
CA GLY A 35 -22.80 -12.40 3.76
C GLY A 35 -23.27 -11.98 2.35
N LEU A 36 -23.71 -10.72 2.21
CA LEU A 36 -24.44 -10.17 1.04
C LEU A 36 -23.90 -10.58 -0.35
N ALA A 37 -22.59 -10.64 -0.53
CA ALA A 37 -21.96 -11.06 -1.78
C ALA A 37 -22.19 -12.54 -2.12
N GLY A 38 -22.25 -13.42 -1.11
CA GLY A 38 -22.55 -14.84 -1.28
C GLY A 38 -24.01 -15.08 -1.70
N HIS A 39 -24.95 -14.31 -1.14
CA HIS A 39 -26.36 -14.37 -1.55
C HIS A 39 -26.56 -13.92 -2.99
N LEU A 40 -25.95 -12.79 -3.38
CA LEU A 40 -25.97 -12.35 -4.77
C LEU A 40 -25.39 -13.42 -5.69
N ALA A 41 -24.24 -14.02 -5.33
CA ALA A 41 -23.61 -15.03 -6.15
C ALA A 41 -24.47 -16.30 -6.31
N ASN A 42 -25.19 -16.70 -5.26
CA ASN A 42 -26.11 -17.84 -5.31
C ASN A 42 -27.35 -17.53 -6.14
N HIS A 43 -27.95 -16.35 -5.99
CA HIS A 43 -29.07 -15.92 -6.82
C HIS A 43 -28.67 -15.82 -8.30
N PHE A 44 -27.50 -15.24 -8.58
CA PHE A 44 -27.01 -15.08 -9.95
C PHE A 44 -26.83 -16.41 -10.67
N LYS A 45 -26.43 -17.49 -9.97
CA LYS A 45 -26.34 -18.85 -10.54
C LYS A 45 -27.70 -19.41 -10.98
N THR A 46 -28.80 -18.89 -10.47
CA THR A 46 -30.15 -19.33 -10.87
C THR A 46 -30.68 -18.60 -12.09
N LEU A 47 -30.03 -17.51 -12.52
CA LEU A 47 -30.45 -16.70 -13.67
C LEU A 47 -30.00 -17.34 -14.98
N SER A 48 -30.91 -17.43 -15.93
CA SER A 48 -30.60 -17.79 -17.32
C SER A 48 -30.17 -16.55 -18.13
N ASP A 49 -29.55 -16.78 -19.30
CA ASP A 49 -29.24 -15.70 -20.25
C ASP A 49 -30.47 -14.88 -20.65
N LYS A 50 -31.65 -15.51 -20.62
CA LYS A 50 -32.92 -14.83 -20.87
C LYS A 50 -33.27 -13.87 -19.73
N ASP A 51 -33.13 -14.30 -18.48
CA ASP A 51 -33.45 -13.47 -17.30
C ASP A 51 -32.50 -12.25 -17.21
N LEU A 52 -31.22 -12.46 -17.53
CA LEU A 52 -30.23 -11.38 -17.64
C LEU A 52 -30.61 -10.39 -18.76
N GLY A 53 -31.02 -10.91 -19.92
CA GLY A 53 -31.48 -10.11 -21.05
C GLY A 53 -32.74 -9.30 -20.74
N ASP A 54 -33.73 -9.92 -20.10
CA ASP A 54 -35.00 -9.29 -19.74
C ASP A 54 -34.79 -8.14 -18.73
N THR A 55 -33.86 -8.32 -17.78
CA THR A 55 -33.48 -7.27 -16.82
C THR A 55 -32.84 -6.06 -17.52
N LEU A 56 -31.90 -6.29 -18.45
CA LEU A 56 -31.30 -5.22 -19.25
C LEU A 56 -32.34 -4.51 -20.13
N GLN A 57 -33.29 -5.26 -20.69
CA GLN A 57 -34.35 -4.69 -21.52
C GLN A 57 -35.30 -3.80 -20.70
N ALA A 58 -35.57 -4.16 -19.43
CA ALA A 58 -36.34 -3.33 -18.50
C ALA A 58 -35.59 -2.02 -18.17
N LEU A 59 -34.27 -2.09 -17.98
CA LEU A 59 -33.42 -0.91 -17.78
C LEU A 59 -33.45 0.02 -19.00
N VAL A 60 -33.35 -0.54 -20.22
CA VAL A 60 -33.45 0.25 -21.46
C VAL A 60 -34.80 0.99 -21.54
N LYS A 61 -35.91 0.30 -21.24
CA LYS A 61 -37.26 0.91 -21.27
C LYS A 61 -37.42 2.04 -20.26
N THR A 62 -36.79 1.95 -19.10
CA THR A 62 -36.87 2.97 -18.04
C THR A 62 -35.89 4.13 -18.24
N SER A 63 -34.96 4.01 -19.19
CA SER A 63 -33.90 5.01 -19.43
C SER A 63 -34.27 6.18 -20.35
N ASP A 64 -35.50 6.24 -20.85
CA ASP A 64 -36.00 7.28 -21.77
C ASP A 64 -35.06 7.57 -22.95
N GLY A 65 -34.53 6.51 -23.58
CA GLY A 65 -33.67 6.58 -24.76
C GLY A 65 -32.19 6.88 -24.48
N VAL A 66 -31.77 7.00 -23.21
CA VAL A 66 -30.36 7.23 -22.83
C VAL A 66 -29.53 5.94 -22.95
N ILE A 67 -30.11 4.78 -22.67
CA ILE A 67 -29.42 3.48 -22.71
C ILE A 67 -29.89 2.68 -23.93
N GLY A 68 -28.94 2.21 -24.73
CA GLY A 68 -29.18 1.27 -25.82
C GLY A 68 -28.62 -0.12 -25.48
N MET A 69 -29.33 -1.17 -25.89
CA MET A 69 -28.86 -2.55 -25.80
C MET A 69 -28.67 -3.12 -27.20
N GLN A 70 -27.53 -3.75 -27.44
CA GLN A 70 -27.22 -4.45 -28.67
C GLN A 70 -26.65 -5.83 -28.32
N ARG A 71 -27.13 -6.88 -29.00
CA ARG A 71 -26.51 -8.20 -28.88
C ARG A 71 -25.10 -8.16 -29.47
N LEU A 72 -24.16 -8.83 -28.80
CA LEU A 72 -22.83 -9.04 -29.36
C LEU A 72 -22.95 -9.69 -30.74
N PRO A 73 -22.19 -9.24 -31.73
CA PRO A 73 -22.22 -9.86 -33.05
C PRO A 73 -21.81 -11.33 -32.92
N GLU A 74 -22.59 -12.20 -33.56
CA GLU A 74 -22.20 -13.60 -33.76
C GLU A 74 -20.80 -13.62 -34.37
N PRO A 75 -19.85 -14.42 -33.85
CA PRO A 75 -18.55 -14.54 -34.48
C PRO A 75 -18.79 -14.95 -35.93
N MET A 76 -18.39 -14.09 -36.87
CA MET A 76 -18.48 -14.42 -38.29
C MET A 76 -17.78 -15.76 -38.48
N GLY A 77 -18.56 -16.78 -38.87
CA GLY A 77 -18.03 -18.09 -39.21
C GLY A 77 -16.84 -17.86 -40.12
N THR A 78 -15.69 -18.44 -39.76
CA THR A 78 -14.43 -18.25 -40.49
C THR A 78 -14.71 -18.43 -41.98
N VAL A 79 -14.67 -17.34 -42.75
CA VAL A 79 -14.83 -17.40 -44.20
C VAL A 79 -13.64 -18.22 -44.69
N ARG A 80 -13.92 -19.49 -45.00
CA ARG A 80 -12.94 -20.39 -45.58
C ARG A 80 -12.69 -19.86 -46.98
N LYS A 81 -11.65 -19.03 -47.15
CA LYS A 81 -11.19 -18.61 -48.47
C LYS A 81 -10.76 -19.85 -49.24
N GLU A 82 -11.60 -20.31 -50.16
CA GLU A 82 -11.16 -21.19 -51.23
C GLU A 82 -10.17 -20.42 -52.11
N GLY A 83 -8.98 -20.99 -52.24
CA GLY A 83 -7.81 -20.32 -52.81
C GLY A 83 -6.57 -20.61 -51.98
N GLN A 84 -6.18 -21.89 -51.94
CA GLN A 84 -4.88 -22.29 -51.42
C GLN A 84 -3.78 -21.71 -52.33
N ALA A 85 -3.36 -20.48 -52.08
CA ALA A 85 -1.97 -20.12 -52.34
C ALA A 85 -1.12 -20.96 -51.36
N LYS A 86 -0.12 -21.70 -51.89
CA LYS A 86 0.84 -22.49 -51.08
C LYS A 86 1.16 -21.73 -49.79
N PRO A 87 1.14 -22.39 -48.61
CA PRO A 87 1.38 -21.70 -47.35
C PRO A 87 2.74 -21.03 -47.43
N ARG A 88 2.75 -19.69 -47.55
CA ARG A 88 3.97 -18.92 -47.35
C ARG A 88 4.43 -19.29 -45.95
N ARG A 89 5.68 -19.75 -45.81
CA ARG A 89 6.31 -19.89 -44.50
C ARG A 89 6.29 -18.51 -43.84
N LEU A 90 5.29 -18.28 -43.01
CA LEU A 90 5.19 -17.07 -42.21
C LEU A 90 6.25 -17.20 -41.12
N LYS A 91 7.23 -16.30 -41.15
CA LYS A 91 8.16 -16.12 -40.05
C LYS A 91 7.62 -15.00 -39.18
N ALA A 92 7.51 -15.23 -37.87
CA ALA A 92 7.20 -14.16 -36.94
C ALA A 92 8.16 -13.00 -37.19
N ARG A 93 7.62 -11.79 -37.39
CA ARG A 93 8.45 -10.59 -37.53
C ARG A 93 9.18 -10.41 -36.20
N GLN A 94 10.51 -10.46 -36.22
CA GLN A 94 11.27 -10.17 -35.02
C GLN A 94 11.15 -8.67 -34.74
N PRO A 95 10.83 -8.28 -33.50
CA PRO A 95 10.75 -6.88 -33.14
C PRO A 95 12.14 -6.24 -33.31
N SER A 96 12.27 -5.30 -34.24
CA SER A 96 13.52 -4.55 -34.46
C SER A 96 13.59 -3.27 -33.62
N ARG A 97 12.47 -2.86 -32.99
CA ARG A 97 12.41 -1.70 -32.11
C ARG A 97 12.56 -2.16 -30.68
N HIS A 98 13.67 -1.76 -30.05
CA HIS A 98 13.73 -1.70 -28.59
C HIS A 98 12.88 -0.51 -28.14
N VAL A 99 11.73 -0.77 -27.52
CA VAL A 99 10.99 0.27 -26.81
C VAL A 99 11.81 0.57 -25.55
N SER A 100 12.53 1.68 -25.58
CA SER A 100 13.27 2.15 -24.41
C SER A 100 12.26 2.45 -23.30
N ARG A 101 12.29 1.64 -22.24
CA ARG A 101 11.61 1.92 -20.97
C ARG A 101 12.48 2.81 -20.08
N SER A 102 13.43 3.56 -20.65
CA SER A 102 14.39 4.34 -19.87
C SER A 102 13.71 5.39 -18.99
N TRP A 103 12.63 6.02 -19.45
CA TRP A 103 11.92 7.03 -18.65
C TRP A 103 10.68 6.44 -17.97
N GLN A 104 10.71 6.32 -16.64
CA GLN A 104 9.63 5.75 -15.82
C GLN A 104 9.43 6.55 -14.53
N MET A 105 8.21 6.46 -13.98
CA MET A 105 7.94 6.80 -12.59
C MET A 105 8.21 5.55 -11.76
N GLY A 106 9.21 5.60 -10.90
CA GLY A 106 9.53 4.55 -9.93
C GLY A 106 8.88 4.83 -8.58
N SER A 107 8.63 3.76 -7.84
CA SER A 107 8.21 3.74 -6.44
C SER A 107 8.95 2.63 -5.69
N PHE A 108 8.96 2.68 -4.35
CA PHE A 108 9.54 1.60 -3.55
C PHE A 108 8.99 0.23 -3.95
N SER A 109 7.66 0.12 -4.11
CA SER A 109 6.97 -1.10 -4.54
C SER A 109 7.43 -1.60 -5.91
N SER A 110 7.65 -0.69 -6.86
CA SER A 110 8.16 -1.04 -8.19
C SER A 110 9.57 -1.62 -8.12
N LEU A 111 10.40 -1.13 -7.20
CA LEU A 111 11.78 -1.60 -7.02
C LEU A 111 11.85 -2.94 -6.28
N SER A 112 11.00 -3.13 -5.27
CA SER A 112 11.02 -4.32 -4.42
C SER A 112 10.21 -5.49 -4.98
N THR A 113 9.09 -5.23 -5.68
CA THR A 113 8.17 -6.26 -6.16
C THR A 113 8.01 -6.30 -7.68
N GLY A 114 8.53 -5.32 -8.43
CA GLY A 114 8.39 -5.22 -9.88
C GLY A 114 7.00 -4.76 -10.36
N HIS A 115 6.09 -4.42 -9.45
CA HIS A 115 4.77 -3.87 -9.76
C HIS A 115 4.69 -2.38 -9.39
N ASP A 116 4.29 -1.55 -10.36
CA ASP A 116 4.09 -0.11 -10.13
C ASP A 116 2.65 0.17 -9.69
N SER A 117 2.48 1.05 -8.70
CA SER A 117 1.18 1.51 -8.24
C SER A 117 1.19 3.00 -7.92
N THR A 118 0.12 3.68 -8.31
CA THR A 118 -0.03 5.12 -8.08
C THR A 118 -0.59 5.50 -6.71
N LEU A 119 -0.90 4.51 -5.87
CA LEU A 119 -1.42 4.68 -4.51
C LEU A 119 -0.34 4.30 -3.48
N PRO A 120 -0.42 4.81 -2.24
CA PRO A 120 0.38 4.33 -1.13
C PRO A 120 0.32 2.80 -0.99
N ASP A 121 1.46 2.18 -0.68
CA ASP A 121 1.59 0.72 -0.59
C ASP A 121 1.58 0.26 0.87
N HIS A 122 0.41 0.32 1.49
CA HIS A 122 0.20 -0.12 2.86
C HIS A 122 0.09 -1.64 2.89
N ASP A 123 1.13 -2.30 3.43
CA ASP A 123 1.14 -3.72 3.82
C ASP A 123 0.65 -4.73 2.76
N ARG A 124 1.07 -4.60 1.49
CA ARG A 124 0.67 -5.53 0.40
C ARG A 124 1.20 -6.96 0.50
N GLN A 125 2.14 -7.27 1.39
CA GLN A 125 2.61 -8.66 1.54
C GLN A 125 1.52 -9.53 2.18
N VAL A 126 1.14 -10.62 1.50
CA VAL A 126 0.14 -11.59 1.98
C VAL A 126 0.71 -12.33 3.20
N GLN A 127 0.21 -12.02 4.38
CA GLN A 127 0.65 -12.62 5.64
C GLN A 127 -0.27 -13.76 6.06
N ARG A 128 0.31 -14.93 6.32
CA ARG A 128 -0.40 -16.15 6.75
C ARG A 128 -0.34 -16.28 8.27
N GLY A 129 -1.46 -16.67 8.89
CA GLY A 129 -1.53 -17.12 10.28
C GLY A 129 -2.99 -17.24 10.74
N PRO A 130 -3.25 -17.88 11.89
CA PRO A 130 -4.60 -18.20 12.33
C PRO A 130 -5.42 -16.93 12.60
N MET A 131 -6.67 -16.91 12.13
CA MET A 131 -7.71 -15.96 12.50
C MET A 131 -8.61 -16.64 13.53
N GLU A 132 -8.25 -16.66 14.81
CA GLU A 132 -9.15 -17.22 15.83
C GLU A 132 -9.39 -16.28 17.00
N GLY A 133 -10.68 -15.96 17.21
CA GLY A 133 -11.37 -15.94 18.50
C GLY A 133 -11.15 -14.77 19.46
N GLY A 134 -10.07 -14.01 19.35
CA GLY A 134 -9.79 -12.88 20.26
C GLY A 134 -10.55 -11.60 19.91
N GLN A 135 -10.97 -10.82 20.91
CA GLN A 135 -11.32 -9.40 20.75
C GLN A 135 -10.10 -8.52 21.09
N ASP A 136 -8.96 -8.84 20.49
CA ASP A 136 -7.70 -8.11 20.66
C ASP A 136 -7.18 -7.59 19.31
N PHE A 137 -6.14 -6.77 19.35
CA PHE A 137 -5.58 -6.21 18.12
C PHE A 137 -4.76 -7.24 17.32
N PHE A 138 -4.31 -8.34 17.93
CA PHE A 138 -3.60 -9.41 17.21
C PHE A 138 -4.55 -10.19 16.28
N SER A 139 -5.83 -10.26 16.61
CA SER A 139 -6.88 -10.87 15.79
C SER A 139 -7.48 -9.94 14.73
N PHE A 140 -7.20 -8.63 14.78
CA PHE A 140 -7.69 -7.68 13.76
C PHE A 140 -7.28 -8.15 12.34
N PRO A 141 -8.17 -8.06 11.33
CA PRO A 141 -7.89 -8.57 9.99
C PRO A 141 -6.56 -8.11 9.41
N ARG A 142 -6.01 -8.91 8.49
CA ARG A 142 -4.68 -8.70 7.91
C ARG A 142 -4.77 -8.31 6.44
N GLY A 143 -3.64 -7.80 5.93
CA GLY A 143 -3.46 -7.46 4.51
C GLY A 143 -3.83 -6.02 4.19
N ALA A 144 -3.68 -5.67 2.90
CA ALA A 144 -3.67 -4.29 2.43
C ALA A 144 -4.92 -3.47 2.84
N ARG A 145 -6.12 -4.08 2.87
CA ARG A 145 -7.34 -3.37 3.29
C ARG A 145 -7.28 -2.94 4.75
N ALA A 146 -6.84 -3.84 5.63
CA ALA A 146 -6.69 -3.56 7.05
C ALA A 146 -5.58 -2.54 7.31
N GLY A 147 -4.42 -2.71 6.65
CA GLY A 147 -3.33 -1.73 6.70
C GLY A 147 -3.79 -0.34 6.25
N THR A 148 -4.46 -0.23 5.10
CA THR A 148 -4.93 1.07 4.60
C THR A 148 -5.94 1.73 5.52
N CYS A 149 -6.84 0.95 6.13
CA CYS A 149 -7.76 1.44 7.15
C CYS A 149 -7.02 2.03 8.36
N LEU A 150 -5.99 1.34 8.87
CA LEU A 150 -5.20 1.82 10.01
C LEU A 150 -4.43 3.10 9.68
N HIS A 151 -3.76 3.18 8.53
CA HIS A 151 -3.04 4.40 8.13
C HIS A 151 -4.00 5.59 8.04
N ARG A 152 -5.19 5.38 7.45
CA ARG A 152 -6.22 6.42 7.35
C ARG A 152 -6.70 6.91 8.72
N ILE A 153 -6.81 6.02 9.70
CA ILE A 153 -7.11 6.40 11.09
C ILE A 153 -6.00 7.29 11.65
N PHE A 154 -4.72 6.88 11.56
CA PHE A 154 -3.59 7.66 12.06
C PHE A 154 -3.48 9.04 11.40
N GLU A 155 -3.80 9.13 10.10
CA GLU A 155 -3.85 10.40 9.37
C GLU A 155 -4.90 11.36 9.96
N LEU A 156 -6.08 10.87 10.34
CA LEU A 156 -7.23 11.69 10.74
C LEU A 156 -7.30 12.05 12.22
N ILE A 157 -6.80 11.20 13.13
CA ILE A 157 -6.88 11.45 14.58
C ILE A 157 -5.91 12.54 15.07
N ASP A 158 -6.31 13.39 16.02
CA ASP A 158 -5.34 14.21 16.76
C ASP A 158 -4.60 13.35 17.80
N PHE A 159 -3.27 13.25 17.72
CA PHE A 159 -2.51 12.40 18.66
C PHE A 159 -2.53 12.92 20.09
N ARG A 160 -2.79 14.22 20.27
CA ARG A 160 -2.85 14.84 21.60
C ARG A 160 -4.24 14.80 22.23
N GLU A 161 -5.24 14.32 21.50
CA GLU A 161 -6.58 14.22 22.03
C GLU A 161 -6.64 13.17 23.13
N ALA A 162 -6.87 13.63 24.36
CA ALA A 162 -6.95 12.77 25.54
C ALA A 162 -8.33 12.10 25.69
N SER A 163 -9.38 12.65 25.05
CA SER A 163 -10.72 12.10 25.10
C SER A 163 -10.84 10.91 24.17
N ALA A 164 -11.08 9.73 24.75
CA ALA A 164 -11.38 8.51 24.00
C ALA A 164 -12.50 8.71 22.96
N THR A 165 -13.42 9.65 23.20
CA THR A 165 -14.58 9.92 22.33
C THR A 165 -14.23 10.43 20.94
N GLY A 166 -13.23 11.30 20.76
CA GLY A 166 -12.91 11.86 19.43
C GLY A 166 -12.16 10.89 18.54
N HIS A 167 -11.24 10.10 19.12
CA HIS A 167 -10.63 8.96 18.43
C HIS A 167 -11.70 7.94 18.04
N ASP A 168 -12.62 7.64 18.96
CA ASP A 168 -13.63 6.61 18.76
C ASP A 168 -14.61 6.94 17.62
N GLU A 169 -15.02 8.20 17.47
CA GLU A 169 -15.83 8.66 16.32
C GLU A 169 -15.08 8.48 14.99
N THR A 170 -13.83 8.90 14.93
CA THR A 170 -12.98 8.77 13.73
C THR A 170 -12.77 7.29 13.37
N VAL A 171 -12.51 6.44 14.37
CA VAL A 171 -12.35 4.99 14.20
C VAL A 171 -13.62 4.38 13.63
N GLY A 172 -14.78 4.69 14.21
CA GLY A 172 -16.08 4.17 13.74
C GLY A 172 -16.36 4.55 12.27
N GLN A 173 -16.10 5.82 11.91
CA GLN A 173 -16.25 6.29 10.54
C GLN A 173 -15.35 5.51 9.57
N VAL A 174 -14.05 5.44 9.85
CA VAL A 174 -13.07 4.83 8.93
C VAL A 174 -13.26 3.31 8.85
N LEU A 175 -13.59 2.62 9.95
CA LEU A 175 -13.93 1.19 9.89
C LEU A 175 -15.11 0.93 8.95
N GLY A 176 -16.16 1.76 9.03
CA GLY A 176 -17.31 1.69 8.13
C GLY A 176 -16.96 1.93 6.66
N GLU A 177 -16.12 2.92 6.36
CA GLU A 177 -15.65 3.22 4.99
C GLU A 177 -14.90 2.03 4.34
N TYR A 178 -14.15 1.27 5.14
CA TYR A 178 -13.39 0.11 4.67
C TYR A 178 -14.14 -1.23 4.82
N GLY A 179 -15.39 -1.19 5.31
CA GLY A 179 -16.26 -2.36 5.44
C GLY A 179 -15.87 -3.32 6.56
N PHE A 180 -15.29 -2.80 7.65
CA PHE A 180 -15.08 -3.54 8.90
C PHE A 180 -16.27 -3.35 9.83
N GLU A 181 -16.60 -4.39 10.58
CA GLU A 181 -17.73 -4.36 11.50
C GLU A 181 -17.46 -3.49 12.73
N ASP A 182 -18.51 -2.85 13.25
CA ASP A 182 -18.42 -1.89 14.36
C ASP A 182 -17.91 -2.52 15.67
N TYR A 183 -17.98 -3.86 15.83
CA TYR A 183 -17.41 -4.52 17.01
C TYR A 183 -15.88 -4.38 17.11
N TRP A 184 -15.18 -4.03 16.01
CA TRP A 184 -13.76 -3.72 16.02
C TRP A 184 -13.43 -2.35 16.61
N ARG A 185 -14.39 -1.42 16.59
CA ARG A 185 -14.21 -0.05 17.08
C ARG A 185 -13.56 0.02 18.48
N PRO A 186 -14.09 -0.63 19.53
CA PRO A 186 -13.46 -0.59 20.86
C PRO A 186 -12.06 -1.21 20.91
N VAL A 187 -11.77 -2.20 20.05
CA VAL A 187 -10.44 -2.83 19.95
C VAL A 187 -9.43 -1.83 19.38
N ILE A 188 -9.80 -1.14 18.30
CA ILE A 188 -8.93 -0.19 17.60
C ILE A 188 -8.75 1.08 18.42
N THR A 189 -9.82 1.64 19.00
CA THR A 189 -9.74 2.79 19.90
C THR A 189 -8.78 2.52 21.07
N ARG A 190 -8.85 1.34 21.68
CA ARG A 190 -7.93 0.95 22.76
C ARG A 190 -6.49 0.80 22.26
N MET A 191 -6.29 0.17 21.11
CA MET A 191 -4.97 0.02 20.50
C MET A 191 -4.33 1.38 20.23
N LEU A 192 -5.08 2.35 19.68
CA LEU A 192 -4.56 3.70 19.40
C LEU A 192 -4.04 4.36 20.68
N GLN A 193 -4.82 4.33 21.76
CA GLN A 193 -4.40 4.88 23.05
C GLN A 193 -3.09 4.25 23.53
N GLN A 194 -2.96 2.93 23.41
CA GLN A 194 -1.75 2.21 23.79
C GLN A 194 -0.56 2.60 22.92
N VAL A 195 -0.72 2.58 21.59
CA VAL A 195 0.35 2.87 20.62
C VAL A 195 0.84 4.31 20.74
N LEU A 196 -0.07 5.27 20.90
CA LEU A 196 0.28 6.69 20.98
C LEU A 196 1.16 7.00 22.20
N ASP A 197 0.99 6.23 23.28
CA ASP A 197 1.72 6.40 24.54
C ASP A 197 3.05 5.60 24.62
N VAL A 198 3.36 4.75 23.65
CA VAL A 198 4.63 4.00 23.63
C VAL A 198 5.82 4.96 23.46
N PRO A 199 6.83 4.91 24.34
CA PRO A 199 8.09 5.62 24.12
C PRO A 199 8.82 5.08 22.88
N LEU A 200 9.09 5.97 21.93
CA LEU A 200 9.80 5.68 20.68
C LEU A 200 11.33 5.68 20.88
N ASN A 201 11.81 6.38 21.91
CA ASN A 201 13.23 6.45 22.25
C ASN A 201 13.44 6.55 23.77
N ASP A 202 14.69 6.47 24.21
CA ASP A 202 15.07 6.52 25.62
C ASP A 202 14.82 7.90 26.27
N GLN A 203 14.61 8.94 25.46
CA GLN A 203 14.26 10.29 25.91
C GLN A 203 12.75 10.46 26.20
N GLY A 204 11.95 9.44 25.92
CA GLY A 204 10.51 9.46 26.18
C GLY A 204 9.68 10.15 25.09
N LEU A 205 10.21 10.28 23.87
CA LEU A 205 9.45 10.73 22.70
C LEU A 205 8.25 9.79 22.47
N ARG A 206 7.05 10.33 22.30
CA ARG A 206 5.82 9.58 22.05
C ARG A 206 5.01 10.23 20.94
N LEU A 207 4.23 9.44 20.20
CA LEU A 207 3.30 10.02 19.22
C LEU A 207 2.27 10.93 19.90
N ALA A 208 1.80 10.58 21.10
CA ALA A 208 0.89 11.40 21.92
C ALA A 208 1.44 12.79 22.27
N SER A 209 2.75 13.03 22.13
CA SER A 209 3.35 14.35 22.39
C SER A 209 3.32 15.27 21.15
N LEU A 210 3.04 14.73 19.96
CA LEU A 210 3.16 15.43 18.69
C LEU A 210 1.90 16.24 18.39
N ALA A 211 2.02 17.57 18.35
CA ALA A 211 0.92 18.43 17.92
C ALA A 211 0.74 18.38 16.40
N ARG A 212 -0.50 18.62 15.92
CA ARG A 212 -0.81 18.67 14.48
C ARG A 212 0.07 19.61 13.66
N ARG A 213 0.48 20.75 14.22
CA ARG A 213 1.36 21.72 13.55
C ARG A 213 2.81 21.24 13.39
N ASP A 214 3.21 20.25 14.19
CA ASP A 214 4.58 19.74 14.28
C ASP A 214 4.73 18.43 13.49
N ARG A 215 3.73 18.08 12.67
CA ARG A 215 3.75 16.91 11.80
C ARG A 215 3.12 17.14 10.44
N VAL A 216 3.49 16.30 9.48
CA VAL A 216 2.88 16.15 8.18
C VAL A 216 2.57 14.67 8.01
N ASP A 217 1.28 14.37 7.94
CA ASP A 217 0.78 13.03 7.65
C ASP A 217 0.74 12.81 6.12
N GLU A 218 1.05 11.59 5.68
CA GLU A 218 1.07 11.18 4.26
C GLU A 218 1.84 12.13 3.33
N MET A 219 3.07 12.50 3.71
CA MET A 219 3.90 13.41 2.93
C MET A 219 4.29 12.78 1.59
N ALA A 220 3.65 13.24 0.51
CA ALA A 220 4.01 12.87 -0.85
C ALA A 220 5.36 13.47 -1.27
N PHE A 221 6.17 12.70 -1.99
CA PHE A 221 7.39 13.20 -2.62
C PHE A 221 7.51 12.73 -4.06
N CYS A 222 8.25 13.51 -4.85
CA CYS A 222 8.63 13.18 -6.21
C CYS A 222 9.97 13.86 -6.51
N TYR A 223 10.99 13.09 -6.86
CA TYR A 223 12.31 13.64 -7.18
C TYR A 223 12.93 12.89 -8.37
N PRO A 224 13.77 13.56 -9.18
CA PRO A 224 14.37 12.91 -10.34
C PRO A 224 15.29 11.77 -9.90
N ALA A 225 15.30 10.66 -10.64
CA ALA A 225 16.25 9.57 -10.48
C ALA A 225 16.96 9.35 -11.82
N ASN A 226 18.30 9.40 -11.81
CA ASN A 226 19.12 9.34 -13.02
C ASN A 226 19.94 8.04 -13.02
N ASP A 227 19.47 7.05 -13.78
CA ASP A 227 20.13 5.76 -13.96
C ASP A 227 20.40 5.06 -12.61
N LEU A 228 19.41 5.09 -11.71
CA LEU A 228 19.45 4.32 -10.47
C LEU A 228 19.33 2.84 -10.85
N ASP A 229 20.35 2.05 -10.59
CA ASP A 229 20.31 0.61 -10.78
C ASP A 229 20.70 -0.14 -9.50
N GLY A 230 20.36 -1.42 -9.43
CA GLY A 230 20.64 -2.26 -8.27
C GLY A 230 22.13 -2.52 -8.01
N LEU A 231 23.03 -2.29 -8.97
CA LEU A 231 24.47 -2.46 -8.79
C LEU A 231 25.07 -1.23 -8.11
N ARG A 232 24.76 -0.04 -8.61
CA ARG A 232 25.22 1.24 -8.04
C ARG A 232 24.64 1.47 -6.64
N TRP A 233 23.39 1.04 -6.40
CA TRP A 233 22.80 1.02 -5.07
C TRP A 233 23.60 0.15 -4.10
N ARG A 234 23.91 -1.09 -4.50
CA ARG A 234 24.72 -2.02 -3.70
C ARG A 234 26.13 -1.50 -3.44
N ASP A 235 26.75 -0.89 -4.44
CA ASP A 235 28.08 -0.26 -4.30
C ASP A 235 28.07 0.85 -3.24
N ALA A 236 27.12 1.79 -3.34
CA ALA A 236 26.97 2.86 -2.37
C ALA A 236 26.81 2.31 -0.93
N LEU A 237 25.94 1.33 -0.72
CA LEU A 237 25.76 0.72 0.61
C LEU A 237 27.01 -0.02 1.10
N SER A 238 27.72 -0.71 0.21
CA SER A 238 28.92 -1.48 0.54
C SER A 238 30.06 -0.58 1.05
N ARG A 239 30.17 0.64 0.50
CA ARG A 239 31.15 1.64 0.93
C ARG A 239 30.95 2.08 2.39
N HIS A 240 29.71 2.26 2.83
CA HIS A 240 29.39 2.78 4.17
C HIS A 240 29.34 1.71 5.27
N ALA A 241 29.00 0.48 4.92
CA ALA A 241 28.86 -0.60 5.91
C ALA A 241 29.90 -1.73 5.74
N LYS A 242 30.99 -1.51 4.99
CA LYS A 242 32.00 -2.54 4.67
C LYS A 242 31.37 -3.84 4.14
N GLY A 243 30.32 -3.71 3.33
CA GLY A 243 29.58 -4.86 2.78
C GLY A 243 28.56 -5.52 3.72
N LEU A 244 28.30 -4.98 4.91
CA LEU A 244 27.39 -5.57 5.91
C LEU A 244 26.09 -4.79 6.14
N HIS A 245 25.77 -3.79 5.31
CA HIS A 245 24.54 -3.02 5.47
C HIS A 245 23.34 -3.97 5.30
N PRO A 246 22.34 -3.98 6.21
CA PRO A 246 21.16 -4.84 6.06
C PRO A 246 20.46 -4.68 4.71
N ALA A 247 20.52 -3.48 4.12
CA ALA A 247 19.94 -3.20 2.80
C ALA A 247 20.70 -3.83 1.61
N ILE A 248 21.91 -4.35 1.80
CA ILE A 248 22.66 -5.02 0.72
C ILE A 248 21.93 -6.32 0.35
N ASP A 249 21.55 -7.12 1.34
CA ASP A 249 20.83 -8.38 1.16
C ASP A 249 19.35 -8.15 0.80
N THR A 250 18.78 -6.97 1.09
CA THR A 250 17.41 -6.64 0.67
C THR A 250 17.26 -6.51 -0.84
N THR A 251 18.38 -6.43 -1.58
CA THR A 251 18.36 -6.57 -3.03
C THR A 251 18.37 -8.03 -3.46
N LEU A 252 17.15 -8.56 -3.59
CA LEU A 252 16.72 -9.25 -4.80
C LEU A 252 17.61 -10.46 -5.18
N ASP A 253 17.18 -11.65 -4.76
CA ASP A 253 17.65 -12.92 -5.32
C ASP A 253 17.43 -12.90 -6.86
N GLY A 254 18.44 -12.46 -7.61
CA GLY A 254 18.57 -12.62 -9.05
C GLY A 254 18.07 -11.49 -9.97
N ASN A 255 17.16 -10.62 -9.54
CA ASN A 255 16.65 -9.55 -10.41
C ASN A 255 17.11 -8.18 -9.94
N SER A 256 18.25 -7.70 -10.48
CA SER A 256 18.51 -6.26 -10.50
C SER A 256 17.30 -5.59 -11.15
N PHE A 257 16.66 -4.62 -10.46
CA PHE A 257 15.65 -3.82 -11.13
C PHE A 257 16.31 -3.11 -12.32
N ASP A 258 15.59 -3.02 -13.44
CA ASP A 258 16.05 -2.28 -14.62
C ASP A 258 16.40 -0.85 -14.21
N ALA A 259 17.45 -0.27 -14.79
CA ALA A 259 17.90 1.08 -14.44
C ALA A 259 16.72 2.07 -14.50
N LEU A 260 16.38 2.65 -13.36
CA LEU A 260 15.34 3.65 -13.22
C LEU A 260 15.91 5.00 -13.64
N THR A 261 15.44 5.48 -14.79
CA THR A 261 15.64 6.85 -15.23
C THR A 261 14.28 7.55 -15.29
N GLY A 262 14.18 8.76 -14.75
CA GLY A 262 12.90 9.47 -14.62
C GLY A 262 12.70 10.04 -13.23
N PHE A 263 11.67 9.60 -12.50
CA PHE A 263 11.35 10.13 -11.16
C PHE A 263 11.07 9.01 -10.16
N MET A 264 11.53 9.19 -8.93
CA MET A 264 11.12 8.40 -7.77
C MET A 264 9.99 9.12 -7.05
N ARG A 265 8.90 8.42 -6.77
CA ARG A 265 7.74 8.92 -6.01
C ARG A 265 7.35 7.98 -4.89
N GLY A 266 6.74 8.54 -3.87
CA GLY A 266 6.21 7.78 -2.74
C GLY A 266 5.48 8.68 -1.75
N PHE A 267 5.02 8.06 -0.68
CA PHE A 267 4.34 8.70 0.44
C PHE A 267 5.01 8.22 1.73
N ILE A 268 5.33 9.17 2.59
CA ILE A 268 5.82 8.90 3.94
C ILE A 268 4.64 9.06 4.89
N ASP A 269 4.31 8.04 5.67
CA ASP A 269 3.13 8.07 6.53
C ASP A 269 3.15 9.24 7.52
N LEU A 270 4.30 9.49 8.13
CA LEU A 270 4.47 10.56 9.09
C LEU A 270 5.86 11.18 8.99
N VAL A 271 5.90 12.51 8.84
CA VAL A 271 7.08 13.33 9.08
C VAL A 271 6.77 14.22 10.26
N PHE A 272 7.61 14.25 11.29
CA PHE A 272 7.37 15.10 12.45
C PHE A 272 8.64 15.76 12.96
N VAL A 273 8.49 16.87 13.67
CA VAL A 273 9.58 17.57 14.34
C VAL A 273 9.48 17.41 15.84
N HIS A 274 10.61 17.11 16.48
CA HIS A 274 10.75 17.06 17.92
C HIS A 274 12.14 17.57 18.32
N ASP A 275 12.20 18.52 19.26
CA ASP A 275 13.45 19.14 19.72
C ASP A 275 14.36 19.63 18.58
N GLY A 276 13.77 20.25 17.55
CA GLY A 276 14.48 20.78 16.38
C GLY A 276 14.97 19.74 15.38
N LYS A 277 14.65 18.45 15.59
CA LYS A 277 15.00 17.35 14.69
C LYS A 277 13.75 16.81 13.98
N PHE A 278 13.90 16.55 12.69
CA PHE A 278 12.89 15.95 11.81
C PHE A 278 13.07 14.44 11.77
N PHE A 279 11.98 13.72 11.96
CA PHE A 279 11.93 12.27 11.96
C PHE A 279 10.96 11.77 10.89
N LEU A 280 11.25 10.61 10.36
CA LEU A 280 10.33 9.81 9.55
C LEU A 280 9.70 8.75 10.44
N ALA A 281 8.41 8.48 10.28
CA ALA A 281 7.81 7.26 10.79
C ALA A 281 6.93 6.61 9.71
N ASP A 282 6.90 5.28 9.73
CA ASP A 282 6.08 4.45 8.85
C ASP A 282 5.34 3.42 9.73
N TYR A 283 4.03 3.31 9.54
CA TYR A 283 3.18 2.42 10.33
C TYR A 283 3.11 1.06 9.65
N LYS A 284 3.31 0.00 10.43
CA LYS A 284 3.31 -1.39 9.94
C LYS A 284 2.29 -2.21 10.71
N SER A 285 1.30 -2.77 10.02
CA SER A 285 0.32 -3.68 10.61
C SER A 285 0.73 -5.16 10.50
N ASN A 286 2.00 -5.42 10.17
CA ASN A 286 2.54 -6.76 9.98
C ASN A 286 2.29 -7.66 11.20
N TYR A 287 1.88 -8.88 10.93
CA TYR A 287 1.74 -9.95 11.89
C TYR A 287 3.02 -10.77 11.96
N LEU A 288 3.76 -10.65 13.06
CA LEU A 288 4.98 -11.43 13.33
C LEU A 288 4.70 -12.65 14.21
N GLY A 289 3.60 -12.61 14.97
CA GLY A 289 3.11 -13.69 15.82
C GLY A 289 1.99 -13.20 16.76
N PRO A 290 1.44 -14.10 17.60
CA PRO A 290 0.26 -13.83 18.41
C PRO A 290 0.52 -12.99 19.67
N ASP A 291 1.77 -12.72 20.05
CA ASP A 291 2.06 -11.97 21.26
C ASP A 291 3.25 -11.01 21.12
N PHE A 292 3.47 -10.18 22.16
CA PHE A 292 4.52 -9.15 22.15
C PHE A 292 5.94 -9.71 22.08
N SER A 293 6.17 -10.97 22.41
CA SER A 293 7.50 -11.61 22.31
C SER A 293 7.90 -11.91 20.85
N ASP A 294 6.94 -11.90 19.93
CA ASP A 294 7.19 -12.01 18.49
C ASP A 294 7.60 -10.69 17.83
N TYR A 295 7.58 -9.58 18.57
CA TYR A 295 7.92 -8.22 18.07
C TYR A 295 9.19 -7.66 18.72
N THR A 296 10.08 -8.55 19.15
CA THR A 296 11.42 -8.19 19.66
C THR A 296 12.28 -7.53 18.58
N CYS A 297 13.32 -6.79 19.00
CA CYS A 297 14.29 -6.16 18.08
C CYS A 297 14.78 -7.10 16.97
N LYS A 298 15.12 -8.35 17.30
CA LYS A 298 15.58 -9.35 16.33
C LYS A 298 14.48 -9.77 15.33
N ALA A 299 13.24 -9.90 15.80
CA ALA A 299 12.10 -10.18 14.93
C ALA A 299 11.81 -9.00 13.99
N LEU A 300 11.89 -7.77 14.51
CA LEU A 300 11.75 -6.56 13.70
C LEU A 300 12.86 -6.45 12.66
N GLU A 301 14.12 -6.67 13.02
CA GLU A 301 15.24 -6.70 12.07
C GLU A 301 15.03 -7.71 10.93
N THR A 302 14.48 -8.88 11.27
CA THR A 302 14.14 -9.92 10.29
C THR A 302 13.01 -9.44 9.37
N ALA A 303 11.96 -8.84 9.91
CA ALA A 303 10.85 -8.28 9.14
C ALA A 303 11.31 -7.13 8.23
N MET A 304 12.14 -6.21 8.75
CA MET A 304 12.73 -5.11 7.98
C MET A 304 13.50 -5.62 6.76
N ARG A 305 14.26 -6.72 6.93
CA ARG A 305 14.99 -7.36 5.82
C ARG A 305 14.04 -8.03 4.83
N GLN A 306 13.11 -8.86 5.31
CA GLN A 306 12.22 -9.65 4.45
C GLN A 306 11.28 -8.80 3.58
N SER A 307 10.87 -7.64 4.10
CA SER A 307 9.99 -6.71 3.39
C SER A 307 10.77 -5.59 2.66
N ALA A 308 12.11 -5.65 2.65
CA ALA A 308 12.98 -4.62 2.07
C ALA A 308 12.70 -3.20 2.59
N TYR A 309 12.19 -3.06 3.82
CA TYR A 309 11.89 -1.77 4.43
C TYR A 309 13.16 -0.91 4.62
N THR A 310 14.33 -1.54 4.66
CA THR A 310 15.61 -0.82 4.66
C THR A 310 15.83 -0.01 3.37
N LEU A 311 15.46 -0.55 2.21
CA LEU A 311 15.47 0.19 0.94
C LEU A 311 14.45 1.34 0.97
N GLN A 312 13.25 1.07 1.49
CA GLN A 312 12.18 2.07 1.60
C GLN A 312 12.60 3.29 2.41
N TYR A 313 13.09 3.09 3.64
CA TYR A 313 13.42 4.22 4.50
C TYR A 313 14.62 5.02 3.99
N LEU A 314 15.56 4.40 3.28
CA LEU A 314 16.70 5.11 2.68
C LEU A 314 16.21 6.03 1.54
N ILE A 315 15.30 5.56 0.69
CA ILE A 315 14.63 6.38 -0.33
C ILE A 315 13.89 7.55 0.35
N TYR A 316 13.15 7.27 1.43
CA TYR A 316 12.42 8.31 2.17
C TYR A 316 13.34 9.31 2.86
N SER A 317 14.48 8.85 3.36
CA SER A 317 15.51 9.70 3.99
C SER A 317 16.11 10.67 2.97
N VAL A 318 16.42 10.21 1.75
CA VAL A 318 16.86 11.09 0.66
C VAL A 318 15.77 12.10 0.29
N ALA A 319 14.51 11.67 0.20
CA ALA A 319 13.38 12.56 -0.08
C ALA A 319 13.27 13.69 0.96
N LEU A 320 13.33 13.34 2.25
CA LEU A 320 13.25 14.29 3.34
C LEU A 320 14.48 15.20 3.40
N HIS A 321 15.67 14.63 3.21
CA HIS A 321 16.93 15.37 3.16
C HIS A 321 16.90 16.48 2.09
N ARG A 322 16.51 16.14 0.85
CA ARG A 322 16.31 17.13 -0.22
C ARG A 322 15.30 18.18 0.16
N TRP A 323 14.13 17.75 0.66
CA TRP A 323 13.05 18.68 0.98
C TRP A 323 13.48 19.67 2.06
N LEU A 324 14.10 19.21 3.15
CA LEU A 324 14.62 20.08 4.22
C LEU A 324 15.69 21.04 3.70
N GLY A 325 16.60 20.59 2.83
CA GLY A 325 17.59 21.45 2.18
C GLY A 325 16.99 22.58 1.33
N THR A 326 15.78 22.40 0.80
CA THR A 326 15.04 23.47 0.08
C THR A 326 14.23 24.39 0.98
N ARG A 327 13.96 23.98 2.22
CA ARG A 327 13.05 24.70 3.15
C ARG A 327 13.77 25.44 4.26
N LEU A 328 14.90 24.91 4.74
CA LEU A 328 15.68 25.46 5.82
C LEU A 328 16.98 26.06 5.28
N SER A 329 17.21 27.35 5.52
CA SER A 329 18.37 28.10 5.01
C SER A 329 19.71 27.56 5.52
N ASP A 330 19.75 27.09 6.77
CA ASP A 330 20.95 26.56 7.44
C ASP A 330 20.85 25.06 7.71
N TYR A 331 20.19 24.33 6.81
CA TYR A 331 20.02 22.89 6.94
C TYR A 331 21.37 22.17 7.06
N ARG A 332 21.47 21.36 8.11
CA ARG A 332 22.59 20.47 8.40
C ARG A 332 22.04 19.13 8.82
N TYR A 333 22.33 18.07 8.06
CA TYR A 333 21.80 16.74 8.32
C TYR A 333 22.04 16.29 9.76
N GLU A 334 23.26 16.44 10.27
CA GLU A 334 23.61 15.96 11.61
C GLU A 334 22.89 16.68 12.75
N GLN A 335 22.40 17.90 12.50
CA GLN A 335 21.66 18.70 13.48
C GLN A 335 20.15 18.51 13.36
N HIS A 336 19.65 18.42 12.13
CA HIS A 336 18.22 18.51 11.83
C HIS A 336 17.59 17.15 11.50
N PHE A 337 18.33 16.15 11.05
CA PHE A 337 17.77 14.82 10.78
C PHE A 337 17.86 13.96 12.05
N GLY A 338 16.70 13.56 12.55
CA GLY A 338 16.54 12.83 13.81
C GLY A 338 16.68 11.32 13.65
N GLY A 339 16.22 10.77 12.54
CA GLY A 339 16.20 9.33 12.27
C GLY A 339 14.88 8.87 11.67
N VAL A 340 14.72 7.56 11.58
CA VAL A 340 13.57 6.88 11.01
C VAL A 340 13.00 5.87 12.01
N PHE A 341 11.68 5.83 12.12
CA PHE A 341 10.94 4.88 12.93
C PHE A 341 10.09 3.98 12.05
N TYR A 342 10.12 2.68 12.29
CA TYR A 342 9.15 1.73 11.74
C TYR A 342 8.35 1.17 12.90
N LEU A 343 7.05 1.48 12.89
CA LEU A 343 6.14 1.27 14.01
C LEU A 343 5.25 0.06 13.72
N PHE A 344 5.67 -1.12 14.18
CA PHE A 344 4.92 -2.35 14.08
C PHE A 344 3.79 -2.35 15.11
N LEU A 345 2.65 -1.80 14.71
CA LEU A 345 1.52 -1.45 15.56
C LEU A 345 1.07 -2.61 16.46
N ARG A 346 1.10 -3.86 15.95
CA ARG A 346 0.70 -5.05 16.72
C ARG A 346 1.63 -5.35 17.90
N GLY A 347 2.90 -4.99 17.79
CA GLY A 347 3.90 -5.19 18.85
C GLY A 347 3.99 -4.03 19.85
N MET A 348 3.35 -2.91 19.58
CA MET A 348 3.49 -1.70 20.38
C MET A 348 2.52 -1.70 21.57
N HIS A 349 3.06 -1.71 22.79
CA HIS A 349 2.26 -1.60 24.01
C HIS A 349 3.05 -0.96 25.16
N PRO A 350 2.47 -0.05 25.97
CA PRO A 350 3.18 0.67 27.04
C PRO A 350 3.83 -0.24 28.10
N ALA A 351 3.24 -1.41 28.38
CA ALA A 351 3.81 -2.40 29.31
C ALA A 351 4.95 -3.25 28.71
N HIS A 352 5.20 -3.15 27.41
CA HIS A 352 6.25 -3.87 26.68
C HIS A 352 7.16 -2.86 25.95
N PRO A 353 7.91 -2.02 26.68
CA PRO A 353 8.81 -1.05 26.07
C PRO A 353 9.84 -1.77 25.18
N HIS A 354 10.24 -1.12 24.09
CA HIS A 354 11.13 -1.65 23.05
C HIS A 354 10.55 -2.80 22.19
N SER A 355 9.28 -3.16 22.36
CA SER A 355 8.57 -4.05 21.44
C SER A 355 7.84 -3.24 20.35
N GLY A 356 7.89 -3.73 19.12
CA GLY A 356 7.19 -3.13 17.98
C GLY A 356 7.77 -1.81 17.45
N VAL A 357 8.83 -1.26 18.03
CA VAL A 357 9.49 -0.03 17.55
C VAL A 357 10.87 -0.35 17.00
N PHE A 358 11.04 -0.19 15.69
CA PHE A 358 12.35 -0.19 15.04
C PHE A 358 12.81 1.26 14.83
N PHE A 359 14.09 1.54 15.10
CA PHE A 359 14.71 2.83 14.87
C PHE A 359 16.04 2.67 14.13
N ASP A 360 16.29 3.55 13.16
CA ASP A 360 17.60 3.73 12.55
C ASP A 360 17.89 5.22 12.31
N ARG A 361 19.16 5.58 12.24
CA ARG A 361 19.61 6.88 11.75
C ARG A 361 20.72 6.65 10.74
N PRO A 362 20.39 6.68 9.43
CA PRO A 362 21.39 6.54 8.38
C PRO A 362 22.50 7.58 8.53
N GLN A 363 23.73 7.16 8.24
CA GLN A 363 24.88 8.06 8.29
C GLN A 363 24.74 9.16 7.23
N HIS A 364 25.17 10.38 7.54
CA HIS A 364 25.07 11.52 6.62
C HIS A 364 25.68 11.22 5.25
N LEU A 365 26.91 10.69 5.24
CA LEU A 365 27.64 10.39 4.01
C LEU A 365 26.92 9.32 3.16
N LEU A 366 26.20 8.39 3.78
CA LEU A 366 25.39 7.42 3.05
C LEU A 366 24.22 8.13 2.35
N ILE A 367 23.55 9.04 3.04
CA ILE A 367 22.44 9.81 2.46
C ILE A 367 22.95 10.72 1.32
N GLU A 368 24.10 11.37 1.47
CA GLU A 368 24.71 12.18 0.40
C GLU A 368 25.09 11.31 -0.82
N ASP A 369 25.68 10.14 -0.62
CA ASP A 369 26.02 9.22 -1.71
C ASP A 369 24.78 8.71 -2.45
N LEU A 370 23.72 8.36 -1.72
CA LEU A 370 22.44 7.96 -2.29
C LEU A 370 21.72 9.12 -2.98
N ASP A 371 21.86 10.33 -2.45
CA ASP A 371 21.32 11.55 -3.05
C ASP A 371 21.97 11.82 -4.42
N ALA A 372 23.31 11.79 -4.47
CA ALA A 372 24.08 11.94 -5.70
C ALA A 372 23.74 10.83 -6.72
N LEU A 373 23.60 9.59 -6.26
CA LEU A 373 23.15 8.46 -7.09
C LEU A 373 21.80 8.74 -7.74
N MET A 374 20.88 9.36 -7.02
CA MET A 374 19.54 9.71 -7.48
C MET A 374 19.48 11.12 -8.07
N GLY A 375 20.54 11.61 -8.70
CA GLY A 375 20.51 12.87 -9.45
C GLY A 375 20.54 14.15 -8.61
N GLY A 376 20.94 14.06 -7.34
CA GLY A 376 21.31 15.22 -6.53
C GLY A 376 22.52 15.91 -7.15
N ARG A 377 22.53 17.26 -7.14
CA ARG A 377 23.72 18.03 -7.54
C ARG A 377 24.54 18.24 -6.27
N ALA A 378 25.75 17.68 -6.26
CA ALA A 378 26.76 17.91 -5.21
C ALA A 378 27.12 19.40 -5.09
#